data_AF-A0A2J7RS85-F1
#
_entry.id   AF-A0A2J7RS85-F1
#
_cell.length_a   1.000
_cell.length_b   1.000
_cell.length_c   1.000
_cell.angle_alpha   90.00
_cell.angle_beta   90.00
_cell.angle_gamma   90.00
#
_symmetry.space_group_name_H-M   'P 1'
#
loop_
_entity.id
_entity.type
_entity.pdbx_description
1 polymer ?
#
loop_
_entity_poly.entity_id
_entity_poly.type
_entity_poly.pdbx_seq_one_letter_code
_entity_poly.pdbx_strand_id
1 'polypeptide(L)'
;MGRKNHGKAHGRVKLPVQETNEEEGVPKISPQKRSEVKNLVGKLLKVTSTILPTPNASKEWEIHLEIEKLLEKINKLESDMKIPISDRDTRIEEFINWMKENGAEIDGIKIAQFPGYGYGIKAEKNFAQGDLLIAVPRKVMLTTENVGDSLLGPLMRTDPMLQHMPNVALSLLLLIEKFKPDSFWKPYIAVLPAEYTTVLYFKTNELQELKGSPSLEPALKQCRNIARQYAYFSNLFQQSTDPGIASLREVFTYEQYCWAVSTVMTRQNFVPSSDGKSMLTALIPMWDMCNHTNGKLSTDFNAVQDRSECMACRDYQAGEQIFIFYGPRTNSELFVHNGFVYPDNEHDGLRLKLGVSREDPLQPERSKLLCRLGIPAAGDFLLRKGPDPVDGRLLAFLRVFNMGSEHLKHWLSSDRSCDLVYPDCALETEVESKMWKFLLTRINLLQRAYPTTLELFSCGYQKSCCLMLQRSM
;
A
#
# COMPACT_ATOMS: atom_id res chain seq x y z
N MET A 1 -10.47 -37.45 45.13
CA MET A 1 -9.57 -38.22 44.24
C MET A 1 -9.40 -37.45 42.95
N GLY A 2 -8.37 -36.59 42.88
CA GLY A 2 -8.12 -35.69 41.76
C GLY A 2 -7.33 -36.38 40.65
N ARG A 3 -7.81 -36.28 39.41
CA ARG A 3 -7.06 -36.66 38.21
C ARG A 3 -6.22 -35.46 37.75
N LYS A 4 -4.90 -35.66 37.74
CA LYS A 4 -3.91 -34.75 37.14
C LYS A 4 -4.03 -34.84 35.62
N ASN A 5 -4.28 -33.70 34.97
CA ASN A 5 -4.02 -33.53 33.54
C ASN A 5 -2.58 -33.05 33.35
N HIS A 6 -1.81 -33.80 32.57
CA HIS A 6 -0.48 -33.40 32.11
C HIS A 6 -0.62 -32.30 31.05
N GLY A 7 -0.39 -31.06 31.44
CA GLY A 7 -0.16 -29.97 30.50
C GLY A 7 1.20 -30.15 29.82
N LYS A 8 1.18 -30.33 28.49
CA LYS A 8 2.39 -30.19 27.66
C LYS A 8 2.90 -28.76 27.78
N ALA A 9 4.14 -28.62 28.25
CA ALA A 9 4.83 -27.33 28.30
C ALA A 9 4.99 -26.75 26.90
N HIS A 10 4.61 -25.48 26.72
CA HIS A 10 4.97 -24.69 25.56
C HIS A 10 6.50 -24.56 25.51
N GLY A 11 7.11 -25.17 24.50
CA GLY A 11 8.52 -25.00 24.20
C GLY A 11 8.82 -23.52 23.94
N ARG A 12 9.84 -23.00 24.62
CA ARG A 12 10.38 -21.66 24.39
C ARG A 12 10.92 -21.57 22.96
N VAL A 13 10.20 -20.91 22.07
CA VAL A 13 10.77 -20.45 20.79
C VAL A 13 11.69 -19.27 21.12
N LYS A 14 12.96 -19.55 21.38
CA LYS A 14 14.03 -18.55 21.29
C LYS A 14 14.44 -18.50 19.82
N LEU A 15 14.63 -17.30 19.26
CA LEU A 15 15.44 -17.15 18.05
C LEU A 15 16.84 -17.72 18.36
N PRO A 16 17.29 -18.80 17.71
CA PRO A 16 18.68 -19.24 17.84
C PRO A 16 19.54 -18.26 17.05
N VAL A 17 20.59 -17.76 17.70
CA VAL A 17 21.75 -17.22 16.98
C VAL A 17 22.42 -18.44 16.30
N GLN A 18 22.82 -18.26 15.05
CA GLN A 18 23.22 -19.28 14.07
C GLN A 18 24.13 -20.41 14.58
N GLU A 19 23.90 -21.62 14.05
CA GLU A 19 24.96 -22.58 13.71
C GLU A 19 24.99 -22.73 12.17
N THR A 20 25.63 -21.77 11.51
CA THR A 20 26.14 -21.92 10.14
C THR A 20 27.49 -21.21 10.11
N ASN A 21 28.48 -21.80 9.44
CA ASN A 21 29.91 -21.43 9.46
C ASN A 21 30.25 -20.03 8.86
N GLU A 22 29.63 -18.95 9.34
CA GLU A 22 30.04 -17.56 9.16
C GLU A 22 29.81 -16.80 10.48
N GLU A 23 30.89 -16.35 11.11
CA GLU A 23 31.02 -15.90 12.51
C GLU A 23 30.40 -14.53 12.88
N GLU A 24 29.33 -14.06 12.24
CA GLU A 24 28.74 -12.76 12.62
C GLU A 24 27.23 -12.85 12.88
N GLY A 25 26.86 -12.91 14.16
CA GLY A 25 25.47 -12.74 14.58
C GLY A 25 24.91 -11.38 14.15
N VAL A 26 23.57 -11.21 14.19
CA VAL A 26 22.90 -9.95 13.78
C VAL A 26 23.65 -8.73 14.35
N PRO A 27 24.10 -7.79 13.50
CA PRO A 27 24.88 -6.64 13.95
C PRO A 27 24.13 -5.80 14.98
N LYS A 28 24.82 -5.34 16.03
CA LYS A 28 24.21 -4.66 17.19
C LYS A 28 24.87 -3.32 17.47
N ILE A 29 24.05 -2.38 17.96
CA ILE A 29 24.52 -1.11 18.52
C ILE A 29 24.86 -1.20 20.00
N SER A 30 25.77 -0.34 20.43
CA SER A 30 26.17 -0.20 21.85
C SER A 30 24.98 0.20 22.74
N PRO A 31 25.02 -0.10 24.06
CA PRO A 31 23.99 0.34 25.00
C PRO A 31 23.76 1.85 25.04
N GLN A 32 24.82 2.64 24.80
CA GLN A 32 24.75 4.10 24.74
C GLN A 32 23.96 4.57 23.51
N LYS A 33 24.33 4.08 22.30
CA LYS A 33 23.58 4.37 21.07
C LYS A 33 22.11 3.96 21.20
N ARG A 34 21.86 2.80 21.83
CA ARG A 34 20.49 2.32 22.06
C ARG A 34 19.66 3.22 22.98
N SER A 35 20.26 3.72 24.05
CA SER A 35 19.61 4.70 24.94
C SER A 35 19.28 6.00 24.19
N GLU A 36 20.18 6.43 23.30
CA GLU A 36 19.94 7.61 22.45
C GLU A 36 18.80 7.38 21.44
N VAL A 37 18.79 6.23 20.74
CA VAL A 37 17.69 5.82 19.85
C VAL A 37 16.37 5.82 20.61
N LYS A 38 16.31 5.25 21.82
CA LYS A 38 15.11 5.28 22.67
C LYS A 38 14.59 6.70 22.90
N ASN A 39 15.48 7.63 23.22
CA ASN A 39 15.12 9.03 23.47
C ASN A 39 14.61 9.72 22.19
N LEU A 40 15.22 9.45 21.05
CA LEU A 40 14.79 9.98 19.75
C LEU A 40 13.44 9.39 19.32
N VAL A 41 13.22 8.10 19.51
CA VAL A 41 11.96 7.40 19.27
C VAL A 41 10.83 8.00 20.12
N GLY A 42 11.08 8.31 21.39
CA GLY A 42 10.12 9.02 22.24
C GLY A 42 9.71 10.39 21.69
N LYS A 43 10.67 11.16 21.17
CA LYS A 43 10.39 12.45 20.50
C LYS A 43 9.62 12.26 19.20
N LEU A 44 10.01 11.28 18.39
CA LEU A 44 9.35 10.94 17.13
C LEU A 44 7.88 10.56 17.36
N LEU A 45 7.58 9.75 18.37
CA LEU A 45 6.21 9.40 18.73
C LEU A 45 5.39 10.63 19.10
N LYS A 46 5.96 11.59 19.84
CA LYS A 46 5.29 12.85 20.18
C LYS A 46 4.99 13.69 18.93
N VAL A 47 5.97 13.90 18.07
CA VAL A 47 5.82 14.71 16.84
C VAL A 47 4.77 14.11 15.91
N THR A 48 4.89 12.80 15.62
CA THR A 48 3.98 12.09 14.71
C THR A 48 2.54 11.99 15.23
N SER A 49 2.33 12.15 16.53
CA SER A 49 1.01 12.14 17.19
C SER A 49 0.34 13.52 17.28
N THR A 50 0.98 14.59 16.78
CA THR A 50 0.45 15.97 16.85
C THR A 50 -0.84 16.17 16.04
N ILE A 51 -1.99 16.30 16.69
CA ILE A 51 -3.26 16.51 15.95
C ILE A 51 -3.33 17.96 15.46
N LEU A 52 -3.50 18.15 14.15
CA LEU A 52 -3.81 19.46 13.58
C LEU A 52 -5.32 19.71 13.65
N PRO A 53 -5.77 20.85 14.19
CA PRO A 53 -7.20 21.16 14.30
C PRO A 53 -7.86 21.40 12.94
N THR A 54 -7.09 21.87 11.95
CA THR A 54 -7.54 22.07 10.57
C THR A 54 -6.47 21.56 9.59
N PRO A 55 -6.87 21.02 8.43
CA PRO A 55 -5.91 20.64 7.39
C PRO A 55 -5.10 21.86 6.95
N ASN A 56 -3.77 21.77 7.07
CA ASN A 56 -2.85 22.82 6.65
C ASN A 56 -1.61 22.19 6.03
N ALA A 57 -1.49 22.29 4.70
CA ALA A 57 -0.40 21.68 3.95
C ALA A 57 0.98 22.18 4.38
N SER A 58 1.12 23.48 4.66
CA SER A 58 2.38 24.05 5.15
C SER A 58 2.77 23.48 6.51
N LYS A 59 1.78 23.30 7.41
CA LYS A 59 2.05 22.74 8.74
C LYS A 59 2.35 21.25 8.71
N GLU A 60 1.66 20.48 7.86
CA GLU A 60 1.99 19.07 7.62
C GLU A 60 3.40 18.94 7.04
N TRP A 61 3.81 19.83 6.14
CA TRP A 61 5.18 19.87 5.61
C TRP A 61 6.22 20.15 6.72
N GLU A 62 5.99 21.15 7.57
CA GLU A 62 6.87 21.44 8.71
C GLU A 62 7.01 20.24 9.66
N ILE A 63 5.90 19.56 9.97
CA ILE A 63 5.90 18.34 10.79
C ILE A 63 6.73 17.24 10.11
N HIS A 64 6.58 17.07 8.79
CA HIS A 64 7.35 16.10 8.04
C HIS A 64 8.86 16.39 8.09
N LEU A 65 9.28 17.64 7.94
CA LEU A 65 10.70 18.02 8.08
C LEU A 65 11.27 17.68 9.47
N GLU A 66 10.47 17.86 10.52
CA GLU A 66 10.89 17.47 11.88
C GLU A 66 11.00 15.96 12.04
N ILE A 67 10.07 15.20 11.44
CA ILE A 67 10.10 13.73 11.39
C ILE A 67 11.37 13.24 10.69
N GLU A 68 11.65 13.73 9.49
CA GLU A 68 12.84 13.34 8.72
C GLU A 68 14.14 13.61 9.50
N LYS A 69 14.25 14.79 10.11
CA LYS A 69 15.42 15.14 10.95
C LYS A 69 15.63 14.18 12.14
N LEU A 70 14.55 13.67 12.72
CA LEU A 70 14.63 12.68 13.80
C LEU A 70 15.03 11.30 13.27
N LEU A 71 14.43 10.89 12.15
CA LEU A 71 14.70 9.62 11.49
C LEU A 71 16.14 9.53 10.96
N GLU A 72 16.67 10.60 10.36
CA GLU A 72 18.08 10.67 9.93
C GLU A 72 19.05 10.39 11.09
N LYS A 73 18.77 10.94 12.27
CA LYS A 73 19.58 10.71 13.48
C LYS A 73 19.46 9.27 13.97
N ILE A 74 18.24 8.73 13.98
CA ILE A 74 17.98 7.32 14.36
C ILE A 74 18.74 6.39 13.40
N ASN A 75 18.57 6.55 12.10
CA ASN A 75 19.24 5.74 11.07
C ASN A 75 20.77 5.84 11.18
N LYS A 76 21.31 7.03 11.50
CA LYS A 76 22.76 7.18 11.72
C LYS A 76 23.25 6.38 12.92
N LEU A 77 22.49 6.34 14.02
CA LEU A 77 22.83 5.54 15.19
C LEU A 77 22.68 4.04 14.93
N GLU A 78 21.65 3.65 14.18
CA GLU A 78 21.35 2.27 13.77
C GLU A 78 22.21 1.77 12.59
N SER A 79 23.12 2.59 12.05
CA SER A 79 23.93 2.25 10.86
C SER A 79 24.79 0.98 11.04
N ASP A 80 25.24 0.69 12.26
CA ASP A 80 25.98 -0.54 12.59
C ASP A 80 25.07 -1.80 12.52
N MET A 81 23.74 -1.65 12.45
CA MET A 81 22.76 -2.74 12.34
C MET A 81 22.39 -3.06 10.89
N LYS A 82 23.00 -2.37 9.92
CA LYS A 82 22.71 -2.59 8.50
C LYS A 82 23.09 -4.00 8.09
N ILE A 83 22.23 -4.58 7.27
CA ILE A 83 22.39 -5.95 6.78
C ILE A 83 22.82 -5.87 5.32
N PRO A 84 23.82 -6.65 4.91
CA PRO A 84 24.20 -6.74 3.51
C PRO A 84 23.01 -7.10 2.62
N ILE A 85 22.90 -6.42 1.48
CA ILE A 85 21.91 -6.75 0.47
C ILE A 85 22.34 -8.05 -0.19
N SER A 86 21.51 -9.09 -0.11
CA SER A 86 21.76 -10.35 -0.82
C SER A 86 21.42 -10.20 -2.29
N ASP A 87 22.24 -10.78 -3.16
CA ASP A 87 21.93 -10.88 -4.59
C ASP A 87 20.74 -11.82 -4.80
N ARG A 88 19.64 -11.26 -5.32
CA ARG A 88 18.38 -11.99 -5.58
C ARG A 88 18.57 -13.07 -6.64
N ASP A 89 19.42 -12.83 -7.65
CA ASP A 89 19.62 -13.77 -8.76
C ASP A 89 20.09 -15.14 -8.23
N THR A 90 20.96 -15.14 -7.21
CA THR A 90 21.49 -16.35 -6.57
C THR A 90 20.47 -17.15 -5.76
N ARG A 91 19.27 -16.60 -5.51
CA ARG A 91 18.22 -17.19 -4.66
C ARG A 91 16.99 -17.65 -5.44
N ILE A 92 16.90 -17.31 -6.73
CA ILE A 92 15.72 -17.61 -7.56
C ILE A 92 15.51 -19.11 -7.73
N GLU A 93 16.57 -19.88 -7.97
CA GLU A 93 16.46 -21.34 -8.16
C GLU A 93 15.97 -22.04 -6.90
N GLU A 94 16.53 -21.69 -5.74
CA GLU A 94 16.09 -22.19 -4.42
C GLU A 94 14.60 -21.88 -4.19
N PHE A 95 14.17 -20.65 -4.50
CA PHE A 95 12.78 -20.24 -4.40
C PHE A 95 11.84 -21.04 -5.33
N ILE A 96 12.22 -21.23 -6.59
CA ILE A 96 11.42 -21.99 -7.56
C ILE A 96 11.27 -23.45 -7.10
N ASN A 97 12.36 -24.07 -6.62
CA ASN A 97 12.32 -25.43 -6.11
C ASN A 97 11.41 -25.55 -4.88
N TRP A 98 11.52 -24.63 -3.92
CA TRP A 98 10.64 -24.57 -2.76
C TRP A 98 9.16 -24.42 -3.15
N MET A 99 8.83 -23.59 -4.15
CA MET A 99 7.46 -23.46 -4.66
C MET A 99 6.94 -24.80 -5.22
N LYS A 100 7.73 -25.49 -6.05
CA LYS A 100 7.36 -26.79 -6.65
C LYS A 100 7.19 -27.88 -5.60
N GLU A 101 8.12 -27.99 -4.65
CA GLU A 101 8.08 -28.95 -3.54
C GLU A 101 6.83 -28.77 -2.65
N ASN A 102 6.29 -27.55 -2.59
CA ASN A 102 5.08 -27.24 -1.85
C ASN A 102 3.80 -27.19 -2.70
N GLY A 103 3.85 -27.73 -3.93
CA GLY A 103 2.67 -27.99 -4.76
C GLY A 103 2.20 -26.82 -5.62
N ALA A 104 3.04 -25.82 -5.86
CA ALA A 104 2.72 -24.76 -6.82
C ALA A 104 2.79 -25.27 -8.27
N GLU A 105 1.83 -24.87 -9.10
CA GLU A 105 1.83 -25.14 -10.54
C GLU A 105 2.32 -23.89 -11.28
N ILE A 106 3.53 -23.97 -11.84
CA ILE A 106 4.26 -22.83 -12.42
C ILE A 106 4.99 -23.24 -13.72
N ASP A 107 4.38 -24.14 -14.49
CA ASP A 107 5.01 -24.74 -15.65
C ASP A 107 4.97 -23.84 -16.89
N GLY A 108 6.12 -23.70 -17.55
CA GLY A 108 6.26 -22.89 -18.76
C GLY A 108 6.38 -21.39 -18.48
N ILE A 109 6.77 -21.02 -17.26
CA ILE A 109 7.12 -19.64 -16.88
C ILE A 109 8.46 -19.63 -16.13
N LYS A 110 9.12 -18.47 -16.12
CA LYS A 110 10.29 -18.22 -15.28
C LYS A 110 10.35 -16.79 -14.77
N ILE A 111 11.12 -16.56 -13.71
CA ILE A 111 11.47 -15.21 -13.26
C ILE A 111 12.57 -14.66 -14.17
N ALA A 112 12.43 -13.42 -14.62
CA ALA A 112 13.42 -12.72 -15.44
C ALA A 112 13.40 -11.22 -15.15
N GLN A 113 14.48 -10.52 -15.52
CA GLN A 113 14.52 -9.07 -15.46
C GLN A 113 14.00 -8.46 -16.78
N PHE A 114 13.26 -7.35 -16.65
CA PHE A 114 12.67 -6.60 -17.75
C PHE A 114 13.00 -5.11 -17.60
N PRO A 115 13.47 -4.44 -18.66
CA PRO A 115 13.75 -3.00 -18.62
C PRO A 115 12.52 -2.19 -18.17
N GLY A 116 12.71 -1.31 -17.19
CA GLY A 116 11.64 -0.46 -16.63
C GLY A 116 10.69 -1.14 -15.64
N TYR A 117 10.75 -2.47 -15.49
CA TYR A 117 9.90 -3.23 -14.57
C TYR A 117 10.70 -3.95 -13.46
N GLY A 118 12.01 -4.12 -13.64
CA GLY A 118 12.80 -4.95 -12.74
C GLY A 118 12.47 -6.43 -12.97
N TYR A 119 12.31 -7.20 -11.90
CA TYR A 119 11.92 -8.60 -12.04
C TYR A 119 10.45 -8.76 -12.41
N GLY A 120 10.17 -9.73 -13.26
CA GLY A 120 8.84 -10.11 -13.71
C GLY A 120 8.75 -11.60 -14.07
N ILE A 121 7.58 -12.04 -14.51
CA ILE A 121 7.37 -13.39 -15.03
C ILE A 121 7.50 -13.38 -16.56
N LYS A 122 8.30 -14.29 -17.10
CA LYS A 122 8.49 -14.53 -18.53
C LYS A 122 7.83 -15.83 -18.95
N ALA A 123 7.06 -15.81 -20.03
CA ALA A 123 6.54 -17.01 -20.66
C ALA A 123 7.66 -17.81 -21.33
N GLU A 124 7.74 -19.12 -21.10
CA GLU A 124 8.67 -20.03 -21.77
C GLU A 124 8.01 -20.83 -22.90
N LYS A 125 6.68 -20.79 -22.98
CA LYS A 125 5.86 -21.35 -24.05
C LYS A 125 4.73 -20.37 -24.38
N ASN A 126 3.97 -20.69 -25.42
CA ASN A 126 2.76 -19.94 -25.73
C ASN A 126 1.65 -20.29 -24.75
N PHE A 127 0.87 -19.28 -24.35
CA PHE A 127 -0.36 -19.42 -23.57
C PHE A 127 -1.50 -18.76 -24.32
N ALA A 128 -2.64 -19.43 -24.41
CA ALA A 128 -3.89 -18.83 -24.86
C ALA A 128 -4.58 -18.10 -23.71
N GLN A 129 -5.40 -17.10 -24.02
CA GLN A 129 -6.26 -16.46 -23.03
C GLN A 129 -7.10 -17.51 -22.28
N GLY A 130 -7.08 -17.44 -20.94
CA GLY A 130 -7.78 -18.38 -20.06
C GLY A 130 -6.95 -19.59 -19.63
N ASP A 131 -5.76 -19.81 -20.19
CA ASP A 131 -4.84 -20.85 -19.72
C ASP A 131 -4.39 -20.56 -18.28
N LEU A 132 -4.22 -21.61 -17.48
CA LEU A 132 -3.64 -21.51 -16.14
C LEU A 132 -2.16 -21.17 -16.24
N LEU A 133 -1.76 -20.04 -15.64
CA LEU A 133 -0.37 -19.58 -15.60
C LEU A 133 0.33 -19.96 -14.29
N ILE A 134 -0.34 -19.69 -13.17
CA ILE A 134 0.22 -19.84 -11.82
C ILE A 134 -0.88 -20.35 -10.90
N ALA A 135 -0.65 -21.46 -10.20
CA ALA A 135 -1.44 -21.86 -9.04
C ALA A 135 -0.58 -21.89 -7.78
N VAL A 136 -1.00 -21.18 -6.73
CA VAL A 136 -0.25 -21.05 -5.47
C VAL A 136 -1.08 -21.61 -4.31
N PRO A 137 -0.68 -22.75 -3.71
CA PRO A 137 -1.35 -23.30 -2.54
C PRO A 137 -1.35 -22.35 -1.34
N ARG A 138 -2.41 -22.37 -0.52
CA ARG A 138 -2.48 -21.56 0.72
C ARG A 138 -1.26 -21.75 1.61
N LYS A 139 -0.75 -22.99 1.73
CA LYS A 139 0.36 -23.37 2.61
C LYS A 139 1.61 -22.48 2.44
N VAL A 140 1.91 -22.03 1.22
CA VAL A 140 3.10 -21.20 0.94
C VAL A 140 2.85 -19.71 1.10
N MET A 141 1.59 -19.27 1.20
CA MET A 141 1.26 -17.87 1.43
C MET A 141 1.68 -17.44 2.84
N LEU A 142 2.13 -16.20 2.99
CA LEU A 142 2.34 -15.60 4.30
C LEU A 142 1.12 -14.74 4.62
N THR A 143 0.35 -15.13 5.64
CA THR A 143 -0.96 -14.53 5.92
C THR A 143 -1.08 -14.05 7.36
N THR A 144 -2.12 -13.26 7.63
CA THR A 144 -2.41 -12.82 9.00
C THR A 144 -2.84 -13.95 9.94
N GLU A 145 -3.25 -15.12 9.44
CA GLU A 145 -3.49 -16.31 10.28
C GLU A 145 -2.20 -16.81 10.93
N ASN A 146 -1.06 -16.67 10.25
CA ASN A 146 0.23 -17.15 10.74
C ASN A 146 0.78 -16.31 11.91
N VAL A 147 0.19 -15.14 12.21
CA VAL A 147 0.66 -14.27 13.28
C VAL A 147 0.46 -14.90 14.66
N GLY A 148 -0.61 -15.68 14.84
CA GLY A 148 -0.93 -16.34 16.11
C GLY A 148 0.15 -17.31 16.59
N ASP A 149 0.81 -17.99 15.66
CA ASP A 149 1.88 -18.97 15.91
C ASP A 149 3.28 -18.34 15.96
N SER A 150 3.39 -17.03 15.73
CA SER A 150 4.64 -16.28 15.75
C SER A 150 4.94 -15.69 17.14
N LEU A 151 6.10 -15.03 17.27
CA LEU A 151 6.44 -14.24 18.47
C LEU A 151 5.40 -13.16 18.78
N LEU A 152 4.62 -12.69 17.79
CA LEU A 152 3.58 -11.67 17.99
C LEU A 152 2.26 -12.26 18.53
N GLY A 153 2.09 -13.59 18.56
CA GLY A 153 0.85 -14.23 19.00
C GLY A 153 0.33 -13.72 20.35
N PRO A 154 1.17 -13.52 21.38
CA PRO A 154 0.77 -12.90 22.63
C PRO A 154 0.29 -11.44 22.47
N LEU A 155 0.99 -10.63 21.67
CA LEU A 155 0.64 -9.22 21.45
C LEU A 155 -0.64 -9.07 20.61
N MET A 156 -0.89 -9.96 19.66
CA MET A 156 -2.11 -9.95 18.84
C MET A 156 -3.40 -9.98 19.69
N ARG A 157 -3.34 -10.55 20.91
CA ARG A 157 -4.49 -10.61 21.82
C ARG A 157 -4.68 -9.34 22.67
N THR A 158 -3.67 -8.50 22.78
CA THR A 158 -3.66 -7.37 23.74
C THR A 158 -3.41 -6.02 23.10
N ASP A 159 -2.78 -5.98 21.94
CA ASP A 159 -2.38 -4.76 21.24
C ASP A 159 -3.47 -4.32 20.25
N PRO A 160 -4.11 -3.15 20.43
CA PRO A 160 -5.18 -2.71 19.55
C PRO A 160 -4.74 -2.47 18.11
N MET A 161 -3.48 -2.08 17.88
CA MET A 161 -3.00 -1.82 16.52
C MET A 161 -2.85 -3.13 15.75
N LEU A 162 -2.28 -4.17 16.36
CA LEU A 162 -2.19 -5.50 15.74
C LEU A 162 -3.57 -6.11 15.47
N GLN A 163 -4.53 -5.92 16.38
CA GLN A 163 -5.89 -6.45 16.23
C GLN A 163 -6.67 -5.84 15.06
N HIS A 164 -6.51 -4.54 14.84
CA HIS A 164 -7.35 -3.79 13.89
C HIS A 164 -6.60 -3.39 12.62
N MET A 165 -5.28 -3.64 12.53
CA MET A 165 -4.46 -3.32 11.34
C MET A 165 -3.76 -4.58 10.82
N PRO A 166 -4.47 -5.43 10.05
CA PRO A 166 -3.91 -6.67 9.47
C PRO A 166 -2.62 -6.47 8.67
N ASN A 167 -2.51 -5.36 7.93
CA ASN A 167 -1.32 -4.99 7.18
C ASN A 167 -0.10 -4.71 8.07
N VAL A 168 -0.30 -4.10 9.25
CA VAL A 168 0.76 -3.87 10.23
C VAL A 168 1.21 -5.18 10.85
N ALA A 169 0.25 -6.05 11.21
CA ALA A 169 0.54 -7.37 11.74
C ALA A 169 1.33 -8.23 10.74
N LEU A 170 0.93 -8.23 9.46
CA LEU A 170 1.64 -8.94 8.40
C LEU A 170 3.05 -8.38 8.16
N SER A 171 3.24 -7.06 8.26
CA SER A 171 4.56 -6.43 8.12
C SER A 171 5.51 -6.86 9.23
N LEU A 172 5.04 -6.89 10.48
CA LEU A 172 5.85 -7.34 11.61
C LEU A 172 6.12 -8.85 11.55
N LEU A 173 5.15 -9.65 11.11
CA LEU A 173 5.34 -11.08 10.88
C LEU A 173 6.41 -11.33 9.81
N LEU A 174 6.32 -10.65 8.66
CA LEU A 174 7.33 -10.72 7.60
C LEU A 174 8.72 -10.40 8.13
N LEU A 175 8.84 -9.36 8.94
CA LEU A 175 10.10 -8.98 9.56
C LEU A 175 10.62 -10.08 10.50
N ILE A 176 9.77 -10.67 11.34
CA ILE A 176 10.17 -11.75 12.24
C ILE A 176 10.66 -12.97 11.46
N GLU A 177 9.92 -13.37 10.42
CA GLU A 177 10.29 -14.49 9.57
C GLU A 177 11.59 -14.22 8.80
N LYS A 178 11.87 -12.97 8.40
CA LYS A 178 13.15 -12.58 7.77
C LYS A 178 14.35 -12.90 8.66
N PHE A 179 14.21 -12.71 9.97
CA PHE A 179 15.29 -12.90 10.95
C PHE A 179 15.26 -14.27 11.65
N LYS A 180 14.29 -15.12 11.30
CA LYS A 180 14.19 -16.48 11.81
C LYS A 180 15.04 -17.42 10.94
N PRO A 181 16.12 -18.05 11.47
CA PRO A 181 17.07 -18.81 10.66
C PRO A 181 16.44 -19.98 9.89
N ASP A 182 15.45 -20.62 10.52
CA ASP A 182 14.68 -21.77 10.07
C ASP A 182 13.27 -21.38 9.59
N SER A 183 13.09 -20.14 9.10
CA SER A 183 11.81 -19.72 8.53
C SER A 183 11.42 -20.59 7.34
N PHE A 184 10.18 -21.08 7.36
CA PHE A 184 9.59 -21.79 6.24
C PHE A 184 9.52 -20.93 4.97
N TRP A 185 9.34 -19.61 5.13
CA TRP A 185 9.24 -18.64 4.03
C TRP A 185 10.59 -18.04 3.64
N LYS A 186 11.72 -18.53 4.17
CA LYS A 186 13.05 -18.02 3.86
C LYS A 186 13.34 -17.94 2.34
N PRO A 187 13.01 -18.96 1.50
CA PRO A 187 13.23 -18.87 0.06
C PRO A 187 12.43 -17.74 -0.60
N TYR A 188 11.18 -17.53 -0.18
CA TYR A 188 10.35 -16.42 -0.66
C TYR A 188 10.92 -15.07 -0.24
N ILE A 189 11.29 -14.91 1.04
CA ILE A 189 11.84 -13.67 1.57
C ILE A 189 13.17 -13.31 0.89
N ALA A 190 13.98 -14.31 0.54
CA ALA A 190 15.27 -14.14 -0.12
C ALA A 190 15.17 -13.60 -1.55
N VAL A 191 14.03 -13.79 -2.22
CA VAL A 191 13.78 -13.25 -3.57
C VAL A 191 12.97 -11.95 -3.58
N LEU A 192 12.60 -11.39 -2.41
CA LEU A 192 11.95 -10.07 -2.35
C LEU A 192 12.92 -8.94 -2.73
N PRO A 193 12.43 -7.80 -3.26
CA PRO A 193 13.22 -6.60 -3.41
C PRO A 193 13.87 -6.16 -2.09
N ALA A 194 15.14 -5.76 -2.12
CA ALA A 194 15.83 -5.19 -0.96
C ALA A 194 15.41 -3.74 -0.69
N GLU A 195 14.99 -3.03 -1.73
CA GLU A 195 14.54 -1.65 -1.69
C GLU A 195 13.31 -1.46 -2.58
N TYR A 196 12.58 -0.37 -2.36
CA TYR A 196 11.39 -0.01 -3.11
C TYR A 196 11.45 1.47 -3.51
N THR A 197 10.56 1.87 -4.40
CA THR A 197 10.39 3.25 -4.86
C THR A 197 9.12 3.90 -4.31
N THR A 198 8.64 3.43 -3.16
CA THR A 198 7.51 4.07 -2.47
C THR A 198 7.95 5.40 -1.86
N VAL A 199 6.98 6.25 -1.49
CA VAL A 199 7.25 7.57 -0.88
C VAL A 199 8.06 7.51 0.43
N LEU A 200 8.21 6.33 1.04
CA LEU A 200 9.05 6.12 2.22
C LEU A 200 10.57 6.16 1.93
N TYR A 201 10.95 6.01 0.66
CA TYR A 201 12.34 6.03 0.18
C TYR A 201 12.73 7.37 -0.45
N PHE A 202 11.79 8.31 -0.53
CA PHE A 202 12.02 9.60 -1.15
C PHE A 202 12.74 10.53 -0.18
N LYS A 203 13.68 11.30 -0.72
CA LYS A 203 14.28 12.43 -0.02
C LYS A 203 13.29 13.60 0.05
N THR A 204 13.51 14.49 1.01
CA THR A 204 12.72 15.70 1.18
C THR A 204 12.58 16.53 -0.11
N ASN A 205 13.65 16.67 -0.89
CA ASN A 205 13.60 17.42 -2.15
C ASN A 205 12.75 16.70 -3.23
N GLU A 206 12.73 15.37 -3.25
CA GLU A 206 11.91 14.59 -4.18
C GLU A 206 10.42 14.68 -3.81
N LEU A 207 10.08 14.62 -2.52
CA LEU A 207 8.71 14.86 -2.05
C LEU A 207 8.25 16.30 -2.31
N GLN A 208 9.16 17.26 -2.29
CA GLN A 208 8.85 18.67 -2.54
C GLN A 208 8.34 18.89 -3.98
N GLU A 209 8.77 18.07 -4.95
CA GLU A 209 8.27 18.12 -6.33
C GLU A 209 6.77 17.79 -6.45
N LEU A 210 6.18 17.15 -5.42
CA LEU A 210 4.74 16.87 -5.37
C LEU A 210 3.91 18.07 -4.93
N LYS A 211 4.53 19.23 -4.62
CA LYS A 211 3.81 20.41 -4.13
C LYS A 211 2.70 20.85 -5.10
N GLY A 212 1.50 21.06 -4.56
CA GLY A 212 0.30 21.39 -5.33
C GLY A 212 -0.41 20.18 -5.95
N SER A 213 0.27 19.03 -6.06
CA SER A 213 -0.33 17.79 -6.56
C SER A 213 -1.26 17.14 -5.52
N PRO A 214 -2.25 16.34 -5.96
CA PRO A 214 -3.11 15.57 -5.06
C PRO A 214 -2.36 14.47 -4.31
N SER A 215 -1.11 14.15 -4.69
CA SER A 215 -0.33 13.05 -4.13
C SER A 215 0.48 13.45 -2.90
N LEU A 216 0.77 14.76 -2.70
CA LEU A 216 1.61 15.19 -1.58
C LEU A 216 0.97 14.91 -0.22
N GLU A 217 -0.29 15.28 -0.01
CA GLU A 217 -0.97 15.06 1.28
C GLU A 217 -1.04 13.56 1.63
N PRO A 218 -1.47 12.65 0.72
CA PRO A 218 -1.36 11.21 0.95
C PRO A 218 0.06 10.72 1.26
N ALA A 219 1.08 11.21 0.55
CA ALA A 219 2.47 10.84 0.76
C ALA A 219 2.97 11.24 2.16
N LEU A 220 2.74 12.50 2.58
CA LEU A 220 3.12 12.98 3.92
C LEU A 220 2.40 12.19 5.02
N LYS A 221 1.10 11.95 4.84
CA LYS A 221 0.29 11.15 5.77
C LYS A 221 0.82 9.72 5.88
N GLN A 222 1.23 9.12 4.76
CA GLN A 222 1.86 7.81 4.72
C GLN A 222 3.16 7.80 5.53
N CYS A 223 4.13 8.66 5.20
CA CYS A 223 5.41 8.73 5.91
C CYS A 223 5.22 8.94 7.42
N ARG A 224 4.33 9.86 7.79
CA ARG A 224 4.00 10.15 9.18
C ARG A 224 3.36 8.98 9.91
N ASN A 225 2.45 8.25 9.27
CA ASN A 225 1.81 7.07 9.87
C ASN A 225 2.81 5.95 10.11
N ILE A 226 3.68 5.65 9.14
CA ILE A 226 4.71 4.61 9.27
C ILE A 226 5.73 4.99 10.36
N ALA A 227 6.19 6.25 10.39
CA ALA A 227 7.07 6.75 11.44
C ALA A 227 6.43 6.63 12.85
N ARG A 228 5.12 6.90 12.96
CA ARG A 228 4.37 6.71 14.22
C ARG A 228 4.31 5.26 14.64
N GLN A 229 4.02 4.36 13.70
CA GLN A 229 3.95 2.91 13.96
C GLN A 229 5.31 2.36 14.38
N TYR A 230 6.40 2.74 13.69
CA TYR A 230 7.76 2.42 14.11
C TYR A 230 8.03 2.90 15.53
N ALA A 231 7.74 4.17 15.82
CA ALA A 231 8.02 4.72 17.14
C ALA A 231 7.20 4.03 18.26
N TYR A 232 5.95 3.66 17.96
CA TYR A 232 5.09 2.90 18.86
C TYR A 232 5.65 1.51 19.16
N PHE A 233 5.91 0.70 18.13
CA PHE A 233 6.39 -0.68 18.31
C PHE A 233 7.83 -0.72 18.84
N SER A 234 8.69 0.21 18.45
CA SER A 234 10.05 0.32 19.00
C SER A 234 10.00 0.56 20.51
N ASN A 235 9.14 1.47 20.99
CA ASN A 235 8.92 1.65 22.41
C ASN A 235 8.36 0.39 23.09
N LEU A 236 7.38 -0.28 22.48
CA LEU A 236 6.78 -1.51 23.00
C LEU A 236 7.84 -2.61 23.17
N PHE A 237 8.64 -2.87 22.14
CA PHE A 237 9.68 -3.91 22.17
C PHE A 237 10.79 -3.59 23.16
N GLN A 238 11.14 -2.31 23.33
CA GLN A 238 12.15 -1.87 24.30
C GLN A 238 11.67 -2.00 25.76
N GLN A 239 10.37 -1.88 26.01
CA GLN A 239 9.78 -1.91 27.36
C GLN A 239 9.25 -3.30 27.75
N SER A 240 9.10 -4.21 26.79
CA SER A 240 8.57 -5.54 27.05
C SER A 240 9.43 -6.34 28.02
N THR A 241 8.78 -7.00 28.96
CA THR A 241 9.39 -7.97 29.88
C THR A 241 9.37 -9.39 29.32
N ASP A 242 8.59 -9.64 28.26
CA ASP A 242 8.60 -10.92 27.55
C ASP A 242 9.91 -11.07 26.76
N PRO A 243 10.73 -12.10 27.00
CA PRO A 243 12.03 -12.24 26.35
C PRO A 243 11.95 -12.38 24.82
N GLY A 244 10.88 -12.98 24.29
CA GLY A 244 10.66 -13.16 22.86
C GLY A 244 10.38 -11.82 22.19
N ILE A 245 9.43 -11.06 22.72
CA ILE A 245 9.12 -9.70 22.24
C ILE A 245 10.30 -8.74 22.44
N ALA A 246 10.97 -8.81 23.60
CA ALA A 246 12.12 -7.96 23.89
C ALA A 246 13.29 -8.21 22.93
N SER A 247 13.42 -9.41 22.37
CA SER A 247 14.45 -9.72 21.37
C SER A 247 14.23 -9.02 20.02
N LEU A 248 12.99 -8.61 19.71
CA LEU A 248 12.68 -7.92 18.45
C LEU A 248 13.38 -6.57 18.32
N ARG A 249 13.74 -5.93 19.44
CA ARG A 249 14.51 -4.67 19.43
C ARG A 249 15.91 -4.80 18.80
N GLU A 250 16.43 -6.02 18.67
CA GLU A 250 17.72 -6.27 18.03
C GLU A 250 17.64 -6.26 16.50
N VAL A 251 16.43 -6.33 15.93
CA VAL A 251 16.19 -6.40 14.48
C VAL A 251 15.23 -5.32 13.97
N PHE A 252 14.53 -4.63 14.88
CA PHE A 252 13.51 -3.64 14.57
C PHE A 252 14.09 -2.22 14.43
N THR A 253 14.76 -1.95 13.31
CA THR A 253 15.20 -0.60 12.91
C THR A 253 14.14 0.09 12.06
N TYR A 254 14.25 1.41 11.87
CA TYR A 254 13.31 2.13 10.99
C TYR A 254 13.42 1.65 9.54
N GLU A 255 14.64 1.44 9.04
CA GLU A 255 14.92 0.93 7.69
C GLU A 255 14.28 -0.46 7.47
N GLN A 256 14.43 -1.37 8.42
CA GLN A 256 13.82 -2.70 8.34
C GLN A 256 12.28 -2.65 8.41
N TYR A 257 11.72 -1.75 9.21
CA TYR A 257 10.28 -1.55 9.24
C TYR A 257 9.75 -0.95 7.93
N CYS A 258 10.44 0.05 7.36
CA CYS A 258 10.13 0.62 6.05
C CYS A 258 10.15 -0.43 4.93
N TRP A 259 11.14 -1.32 4.95
CA TRP A 259 11.21 -2.45 4.01
C TRP A 259 10.01 -3.39 4.17
N ALA A 260 9.67 -3.77 5.41
CA ALA A 260 8.57 -4.70 5.67
C ALA A 260 7.21 -4.11 5.26
N VAL A 261 6.92 -2.86 5.65
CA VAL A 261 5.67 -2.20 5.27
C VAL A 261 5.59 -1.91 3.78
N SER A 262 6.71 -1.61 3.11
CA SER A 262 6.73 -1.42 1.66
C SER A 262 6.50 -2.72 0.92
N THR A 263 7.10 -3.82 1.39
CA THR A 263 6.82 -5.16 0.86
C THR A 263 5.33 -5.47 0.95
N VAL A 264 4.74 -5.33 2.14
CA VAL A 264 3.32 -5.62 2.34
C VAL A 264 2.45 -4.67 1.54
N MET A 265 2.71 -3.37 1.57
CA MET A 265 1.88 -2.39 0.86
C MET A 265 1.87 -2.60 -0.65
N THR A 266 3.02 -2.96 -1.23
CA THR A 266 3.17 -3.11 -2.68
C THR A 266 2.68 -4.47 -3.20
N ARG A 267 2.52 -5.48 -2.32
CA ARG A 267 2.28 -6.90 -2.71
C ARG A 267 1.15 -7.61 -1.95
N GLN A 268 0.50 -6.97 -0.98
CA GLN A 268 -0.58 -7.63 -0.21
C GLN A 268 -1.85 -7.82 -1.02
N ASN A 269 -2.55 -8.92 -0.74
CA ASN A 269 -3.82 -9.29 -1.32
C ASN A 269 -4.77 -9.80 -0.24
N PHE A 270 -6.01 -10.05 -0.62
CA PHE A 270 -7.01 -10.66 0.23
C PHE A 270 -7.30 -12.08 -0.23
N VAL A 271 -7.19 -13.04 0.69
CA VAL A 271 -7.59 -14.44 0.46
C VAL A 271 -8.60 -14.84 1.54
N PRO A 272 -9.57 -15.72 1.26
CA PRO A 272 -10.51 -16.18 2.28
C PRO A 272 -9.76 -16.88 3.42
N SER A 273 -10.28 -16.83 4.65
CA SER A 273 -9.76 -17.59 5.78
C SER A 273 -9.92 -19.09 5.57
N SER A 274 -9.17 -19.89 6.33
CA SER A 274 -9.23 -21.35 6.22
C SER A 274 -10.64 -21.91 6.53
N ASP A 275 -11.44 -21.17 7.31
CA ASP A 275 -12.84 -21.50 7.61
C ASP A 275 -13.86 -20.80 6.69
N GLY A 276 -13.40 -20.00 5.73
CA GLY A 276 -14.22 -19.28 4.75
C GLY A 276 -15.05 -18.12 5.30
N LYS A 277 -14.89 -17.73 6.57
CA LYS A 277 -15.75 -16.73 7.22
C LYS A 277 -15.25 -15.28 7.12
N SER A 278 -13.98 -15.10 6.76
CA SER A 278 -13.36 -13.78 6.74
C SER A 278 -12.33 -13.69 5.60
N MET A 279 -11.86 -12.48 5.32
CA MET A 279 -10.75 -12.26 4.39
C MET A 279 -9.48 -11.96 5.18
N LEU A 280 -8.39 -12.61 4.81
CA LEU A 280 -7.06 -12.42 5.39
C LEU A 280 -6.22 -11.53 4.47
N THR A 281 -5.35 -10.72 5.07
CA THR A 281 -4.28 -10.09 4.31
C THR A 281 -3.16 -11.10 4.10
N ALA A 282 -2.69 -11.24 2.85
CA ALA A 282 -1.72 -12.24 2.46
C ALA A 282 -0.67 -11.70 1.48
N LEU A 283 0.55 -12.21 1.58
CA LEU A 283 1.53 -12.22 0.50
C LEU A 283 1.44 -13.56 -0.23
N ILE A 284 1.42 -13.52 -1.56
CA ILE A 284 1.23 -14.70 -2.42
C ILE A 284 2.50 -14.89 -3.25
N PRO A 285 3.44 -15.76 -2.80
CA PRO A 285 4.70 -15.98 -3.50
C PRO A 285 4.51 -16.43 -4.95
N MET A 286 5.48 -16.09 -5.81
CA MET A 286 5.50 -16.32 -7.26
C MET A 286 4.48 -15.47 -8.01
N TRP A 287 3.20 -15.52 -7.65
CA TRP A 287 2.16 -14.73 -8.30
C TRP A 287 2.44 -13.22 -8.21
N ASP A 288 2.93 -12.76 -7.05
CA ASP A 288 3.24 -11.34 -6.82
C ASP A 288 4.48 -10.84 -7.60
N MET A 289 5.17 -11.71 -8.34
CA MET A 289 6.23 -11.33 -9.28
C MET A 289 5.67 -10.84 -10.63
N CYS A 290 4.39 -11.04 -10.92
CA CYS A 290 3.76 -10.51 -12.13
C CYS A 290 3.63 -8.99 -12.04
N ASN A 291 4.10 -8.26 -13.06
CA ASN A 291 3.98 -6.81 -13.13
C ASN A 291 2.59 -6.34 -13.59
N HIS A 292 2.32 -5.05 -13.43
CA HIS A 292 1.05 -4.42 -13.77
C HIS A 292 0.88 -4.13 -15.28
N THR A 293 -0.33 -4.33 -15.80
CA THR A 293 -0.82 -3.74 -17.06
C THR A 293 -2.33 -3.43 -16.96
N ASN A 294 -2.87 -2.61 -17.86
CA ASN A 294 -4.32 -2.42 -17.99
C ASN A 294 -5.02 -3.74 -18.34
N GLY A 295 -6.24 -3.94 -17.84
CA GLY A 295 -7.01 -5.13 -18.18
C GLY A 295 -8.10 -5.45 -17.17
N LYS A 296 -8.33 -6.74 -16.97
CA LYS A 296 -9.29 -7.26 -16.01
C LYS A 296 -8.57 -8.15 -15.01
N LEU A 297 -9.17 -8.28 -13.82
CA LEU A 297 -8.69 -9.23 -12.82
C LEU A 297 -8.73 -10.64 -13.44
N SER A 298 -7.62 -11.36 -13.36
CA SER A 298 -7.46 -12.71 -13.91
C SER A 298 -7.00 -13.71 -12.85
N THR A 299 -7.16 -13.36 -11.59
CA THR A 299 -6.76 -14.19 -10.44
C THR A 299 -7.90 -14.28 -9.46
N ASP A 300 -8.16 -15.49 -8.97
CA ASP A 300 -9.13 -15.75 -7.91
C ASP A 300 -8.65 -16.87 -6.98
N PHE A 301 -9.32 -17.06 -5.86
CA PHE A 301 -9.04 -18.14 -4.92
C PHE A 301 -9.97 -19.33 -5.15
N ASN A 302 -9.40 -20.46 -5.54
CA ASN A 302 -10.10 -21.73 -5.64
C ASN A 302 -10.21 -22.37 -4.25
N ALA A 303 -11.37 -22.21 -3.60
CA ALA A 303 -11.64 -22.75 -2.27
C ALA A 303 -11.69 -24.29 -2.21
N VAL A 304 -11.99 -24.96 -3.33
CA VAL A 304 -12.03 -26.43 -3.38
C VAL A 304 -10.63 -27.02 -3.38
N GLN A 305 -9.69 -26.38 -4.10
CA GLN A 305 -8.30 -26.80 -4.18
C GLN A 305 -7.37 -26.07 -3.19
N ASP A 306 -7.94 -25.18 -2.37
CA ASP A 306 -7.27 -24.34 -1.37
C ASP A 306 -6.03 -23.60 -1.89
N ARG A 307 -6.19 -22.92 -3.03
CA ARG A 307 -5.10 -22.24 -3.74
C ARG A 307 -5.58 -21.00 -4.49
N SER A 308 -4.66 -20.06 -4.72
CA SER A 308 -4.88 -18.98 -5.69
C SER A 308 -4.59 -19.48 -7.10
N GLU A 309 -5.39 -19.08 -8.08
CA GLU A 309 -5.21 -19.44 -9.49
C GLU A 309 -5.19 -18.18 -10.34
N CYS A 310 -4.14 -18.01 -11.15
CA CYS A 310 -4.00 -16.93 -12.10
C CYS A 310 -4.09 -17.47 -13.52
N MET A 311 -5.08 -16.98 -14.26
CA MET A 311 -5.30 -17.29 -15.67
C MET A 311 -4.65 -16.23 -16.55
N ALA A 312 -4.29 -16.62 -17.78
CA ALA A 312 -3.81 -15.71 -18.80
C ALA A 312 -4.91 -14.71 -19.18
N CYS A 313 -4.66 -13.41 -18.97
CA CYS A 313 -5.63 -12.36 -19.27
C CYS A 313 -5.76 -12.06 -20.78
N ARG A 314 -4.78 -12.52 -21.57
CA ARG A 314 -4.70 -12.49 -23.02
C ARG A 314 -3.77 -13.62 -23.50
N ASP A 315 -3.62 -13.77 -24.81
CA ASP A 315 -2.60 -14.64 -25.37
C ASP A 315 -1.19 -14.11 -25.05
N TYR A 316 -0.26 -15.00 -24.72
CA TYR A 316 1.17 -14.72 -24.54
C TYR A 316 2.01 -15.61 -25.45
N GLN A 317 2.99 -15.01 -26.12
CA GLN A 317 4.00 -15.78 -26.86
C GLN A 317 5.18 -16.15 -25.95
N ALA A 318 5.85 -17.25 -26.28
CA ALA A 318 7.11 -17.61 -25.63
C ALA A 318 8.10 -16.44 -25.72
N GLY A 319 8.66 -16.05 -24.58
CA GLY A 319 9.56 -14.91 -24.46
C GLY A 319 8.92 -13.63 -23.94
N GLU A 320 7.59 -13.50 -23.99
CA GLU A 320 6.88 -12.31 -23.49
C GLU A 320 6.87 -12.23 -21.96
N GLN A 321 6.76 -11.01 -21.45
CA GLN A 321 6.44 -10.78 -20.04
C GLN A 321 4.95 -11.05 -19.81
N ILE A 322 4.67 -11.85 -18.78
CA ILE A 322 3.33 -12.07 -18.24
C ILE A 322 3.02 -10.94 -17.27
N PHE A 323 1.85 -10.34 -17.45
CA PHE A 323 1.35 -9.23 -16.65
C PHE A 323 0.00 -9.58 -16.04
N ILE A 324 -0.35 -8.90 -14.95
CA ILE A 324 -1.68 -8.95 -14.35
C ILE A 324 -2.23 -7.55 -14.18
N PHE A 325 -3.55 -7.43 -14.06
CA PHE A 325 -4.18 -6.17 -13.69
C PHE A 325 -4.29 -6.07 -12.16
N TYR A 326 -3.61 -5.08 -11.56
CA TYR A 326 -3.60 -4.89 -10.10
C TYR A 326 -4.91 -4.29 -9.55
N GLY A 327 -5.84 -3.91 -10.43
CA GLY A 327 -7.07 -3.23 -10.09
C GLY A 327 -7.11 -1.77 -10.53
N PRO A 328 -8.31 -1.15 -10.49
CA PRO A 328 -8.57 0.18 -11.04
C PRO A 328 -8.07 1.29 -10.10
N ARG A 329 -6.75 1.45 -10.03
CA ARG A 329 -6.07 2.44 -9.17
C ARG A 329 -5.61 3.63 -10.01
N THR A 330 -5.70 4.83 -9.44
CA THR A 330 -5.14 6.02 -10.09
C THR A 330 -3.61 6.02 -10.02
N ASN A 331 -2.94 6.82 -10.85
CA ASN A 331 -1.49 6.94 -10.74
C ASN A 331 -1.05 7.58 -9.42
N SER A 332 -1.89 8.40 -8.79
CA SER A 332 -1.62 8.89 -7.43
C SER A 332 -1.56 7.74 -6.42
N GLU A 333 -2.46 6.78 -6.53
CA GLU A 333 -2.50 5.60 -5.66
C GLU A 333 -1.36 4.62 -5.94
N LEU A 334 -1.10 4.32 -7.22
CA LEU A 334 0.04 3.47 -7.63
C LEU A 334 1.37 4.11 -7.20
N PHE A 335 1.51 5.42 -7.33
CA PHE A 335 2.73 6.11 -6.93
C PHE A 335 2.94 6.02 -5.42
N VAL A 336 1.92 6.37 -4.62
CA VAL A 336 2.05 6.42 -3.16
C VAL A 336 2.17 5.01 -2.55
N HIS A 337 1.40 4.04 -3.04
CA HIS A 337 1.30 2.71 -2.44
C HIS A 337 2.13 1.62 -3.14
N ASN A 338 2.37 1.74 -4.45
CA ASN A 338 3.12 0.75 -5.22
C ASN A 338 4.50 1.25 -5.70
N GLY A 339 4.78 2.56 -5.58
CA GLY A 339 6.07 3.14 -5.95
C GLY A 339 6.29 3.29 -7.45
N PHE A 340 5.24 3.29 -8.27
CA PHE A 340 5.37 3.49 -9.72
C PHE A 340 4.21 4.29 -10.31
N VAL A 341 4.43 4.85 -11.49
CA VAL A 341 3.41 5.52 -12.32
C VAL A 341 3.26 4.72 -13.60
N TYR A 342 2.03 4.44 -14.02
CA TYR A 342 1.75 3.74 -15.27
C TYR A 342 1.29 4.74 -16.35
N PRO A 343 2.10 4.98 -17.40
CA PRO A 343 1.85 6.06 -18.37
C PRO A 343 0.46 6.01 -19.02
N ASP A 344 0.01 4.82 -19.42
CA ASP A 344 -1.24 4.64 -20.17
C ASP A 344 -2.41 4.18 -19.28
N ASN A 345 -2.36 4.48 -17.97
CA ASN A 345 -3.36 4.03 -17.00
C ASN A 345 -4.79 4.46 -17.37
N GLU A 346 -5.63 3.50 -17.75
CA GLU A 346 -7.03 3.71 -18.15
C GLU A 346 -7.93 4.16 -16.98
N HIS A 347 -7.49 3.90 -15.75
CA HIS A 347 -8.20 4.24 -14.52
C HIS A 347 -7.65 5.49 -13.82
N ASP A 348 -6.76 6.24 -14.49
CA ASP A 348 -6.21 7.46 -13.92
C ASP A 348 -7.23 8.61 -13.87
N GLY A 349 -7.05 9.47 -12.88
CA GLY A 349 -7.93 10.60 -12.65
C GLY A 349 -7.61 11.36 -11.37
N LEU A 350 -8.24 12.51 -11.23
CA LEU A 350 -8.06 13.40 -10.09
C LEU A 350 -9.16 13.15 -9.05
N ARG A 351 -8.79 12.77 -7.82
CA ARG A 351 -9.73 12.70 -6.70
C ARG A 351 -10.06 14.10 -6.19
N LEU A 352 -11.34 14.46 -6.28
CA LEU A 352 -11.93 15.70 -5.79
C LEU A 352 -12.59 15.46 -4.42
N LYS A 353 -12.05 16.10 -3.38
CA LYS A 353 -12.71 16.20 -2.07
C LYS A 353 -13.82 17.25 -2.15
N LEU A 354 -15.07 16.78 -2.15
CA LEU A 354 -16.27 17.64 -2.20
C LEU A 354 -17.20 17.32 -1.02
N GLY A 355 -17.94 18.32 -0.56
CA GLY A 355 -18.93 18.13 0.49
C GLY A 355 -19.88 19.31 0.66
N VAL A 356 -21.07 19.04 1.16
CA VAL A 356 -22.06 20.05 1.53
C VAL A 356 -21.67 20.63 2.90
N SER A 357 -21.53 21.95 2.98
CA SER A 357 -21.19 22.62 4.23
C SER A 357 -22.27 22.42 5.28
N ARG A 358 -21.89 22.27 6.55
CA ARG A 358 -22.82 22.22 7.69
C ARG A 358 -23.54 23.56 7.92
N GLU A 359 -22.97 24.65 7.43
CA GLU A 359 -23.53 26.01 7.54
C GLU A 359 -24.50 26.32 6.39
N ASP A 360 -24.62 25.42 5.40
CA ASP A 360 -25.52 25.62 4.28
C ASP A 360 -26.99 25.49 4.73
N PRO A 361 -27.85 26.52 4.52
CA PRO A 361 -29.24 26.47 4.95
C PRO A 361 -30.06 25.30 4.35
N LEU A 362 -29.65 24.78 3.19
CA LEU A 362 -30.30 23.64 2.51
C LEU A 362 -29.55 22.32 2.73
N GLN A 363 -28.62 22.28 3.70
CA GLN A 363 -27.85 21.07 4.01
C GLN A 363 -28.71 19.84 4.32
N PRO A 364 -29.82 19.95 5.10
CA PRO A 364 -30.66 18.79 5.41
C PRO A 364 -31.29 18.18 4.15
N GLU A 365 -31.85 19.01 3.27
CA GLU A 365 -32.50 18.60 2.02
C GLU A 365 -31.50 17.98 1.05
N ARG A 366 -30.32 18.62 0.88
CA ARG A 366 -29.25 18.07 0.05
C ARG A 366 -28.77 16.72 0.56
N SER A 367 -28.52 16.61 1.86
CA SER A 367 -28.04 15.36 2.46
C SER A 367 -29.06 14.24 2.34
N LYS A 368 -30.35 14.55 2.51
CA LYS A 368 -31.44 13.61 2.34
C LYS A 368 -31.53 13.10 0.89
N LEU A 369 -31.44 14.00 -0.09
CA LEU A 369 -31.48 13.62 -1.50
C LEU A 369 -30.23 12.81 -1.90
N LEU A 370 -29.03 13.24 -1.50
CA LEU A 370 -27.80 12.48 -1.73
C LEU A 370 -27.85 11.09 -1.11
N CYS A 371 -28.36 10.97 0.12
CA CYS A 371 -28.54 9.69 0.80
C CYS A 371 -29.48 8.75 0.02
N ARG A 372 -30.59 9.27 -0.54
CA ARG A 372 -31.49 8.50 -1.41
C ARG A 372 -30.79 7.96 -2.66
N LEU A 373 -29.80 8.70 -3.17
CA LEU A 373 -28.99 8.31 -4.33
C LEU A 373 -27.80 7.39 -3.97
N GLY A 374 -27.62 7.04 -2.70
CA GLY A 374 -26.43 6.31 -2.23
C GLY A 374 -25.14 7.11 -2.31
N ILE A 375 -25.22 8.45 -2.35
CA ILE A 375 -24.09 9.36 -2.47
C ILE A 375 -23.83 10.01 -1.11
N PRO A 376 -22.59 10.02 -0.60
CA PRO A 376 -22.29 10.68 0.66
C PRO A 376 -22.36 12.21 0.51
N ALA A 377 -22.82 12.90 1.56
CA ALA A 377 -22.87 14.37 1.60
C ALA A 377 -21.47 15.02 1.62
N ALA A 378 -20.43 14.26 1.96
CA ALA A 378 -19.02 14.65 1.80
C ALA A 378 -18.18 13.40 1.50
N GLY A 379 -17.27 13.50 0.54
CA GLY A 379 -16.40 12.39 0.16
C GLY A 379 -15.50 12.70 -1.04
N ASP A 380 -14.79 11.67 -1.49
CA ASP A 380 -13.95 11.70 -2.68
C ASP A 380 -14.72 11.30 -3.93
N PHE A 381 -14.60 12.09 -4.99
CA PHE A 381 -15.16 11.84 -6.31
C PHE A 381 -14.04 11.82 -7.34
N LEU A 382 -14.14 10.98 -8.37
CA LEU A 382 -13.10 10.87 -9.39
C LEU A 382 -13.46 11.70 -10.62
N LEU A 383 -12.58 12.64 -10.97
CA LEU A 383 -12.59 13.30 -12.27
C LEU A 383 -11.68 12.52 -13.22
N ARG A 384 -12.26 11.84 -14.21
CA ARG A 384 -11.55 10.94 -15.12
C ARG A 384 -10.84 11.70 -16.23
N LYS A 385 -9.85 11.09 -16.84
CA LYS A 385 -9.27 11.58 -18.11
C LYS A 385 -10.21 11.31 -19.29
N GLY A 386 -10.13 12.13 -20.33
CA GLY A 386 -10.86 11.91 -21.58
C GLY A 386 -12.11 12.81 -21.77
N PRO A 387 -12.93 12.52 -22.79
CA PRO A 387 -14.06 13.37 -23.20
C PRO A 387 -15.22 13.37 -22.19
N ASP A 388 -15.37 12.30 -21.40
CA ASP A 388 -16.43 12.13 -20.41
C ASP A 388 -15.85 12.04 -18.99
N PRO A 389 -15.34 13.16 -18.43
CA PRO A 389 -14.57 13.15 -17.18
C PRO A 389 -15.43 12.98 -15.92
N VAL A 390 -16.75 13.19 -16.03
CA VAL A 390 -17.69 13.18 -14.90
C VAL A 390 -18.59 11.95 -14.99
N ASP A 391 -18.43 11.03 -14.04
CA ASP A 391 -19.35 9.90 -13.93
C ASP A 391 -20.67 10.27 -13.25
N GLY A 392 -21.66 9.37 -13.30
CA GLY A 392 -23.00 9.65 -12.79
C GLY A 392 -23.06 9.99 -11.30
N ARG A 393 -22.11 9.47 -10.50
CA ARG A 393 -22.03 9.79 -9.07
C ARG A 393 -21.55 11.22 -8.85
N LEU A 394 -20.48 11.64 -9.53
CA LEU A 394 -20.03 13.02 -9.45
C LEU A 394 -21.06 13.98 -10.07
N LEU A 395 -21.70 13.60 -11.17
CA LEU A 395 -22.76 14.38 -11.83
C LEU A 395 -23.91 14.67 -10.88
N ALA A 396 -24.49 13.62 -10.27
CA ALA A 396 -25.59 13.76 -9.33
C ALA A 396 -25.20 14.59 -8.10
N PHE A 397 -23.99 14.39 -7.56
CA PHE A 397 -23.50 15.22 -6.46
C PHE A 397 -23.47 16.70 -6.84
N LEU A 398 -22.90 17.04 -7.99
CA LEU A 398 -22.78 18.42 -8.47
C LEU A 398 -24.15 19.04 -8.74
N ARG A 399 -25.10 18.28 -9.31
CA ARG A 399 -26.50 18.71 -9.48
C ARG A 399 -27.12 19.08 -8.15
N VAL A 400 -27.15 18.14 -7.19
CA VAL A 400 -27.76 18.38 -5.87
C VAL A 400 -27.07 19.50 -5.11
N PHE A 401 -25.73 19.60 -5.20
CA PHE A 401 -24.96 20.69 -4.62
C PHE A 401 -25.40 22.07 -5.12
N ASN A 402 -25.75 22.19 -6.41
CA ASN A 402 -26.11 23.46 -7.04
C ASN A 402 -27.63 23.72 -7.12
N MET A 403 -28.47 22.81 -6.63
CA MET A 403 -29.92 23.00 -6.55
C MET A 403 -30.31 24.07 -5.52
N GLY A 404 -31.34 24.86 -5.87
CA GLY A 404 -32.06 25.72 -4.93
C GLY A 404 -33.19 24.97 -4.21
N SER A 405 -33.89 25.66 -3.29
CA SER A 405 -34.92 25.05 -2.44
C SER A 405 -36.05 24.37 -3.23
N GLU A 406 -36.60 25.03 -4.26
CA GLU A 406 -37.71 24.47 -5.06
C GLU A 406 -37.30 23.21 -5.84
N HIS A 407 -36.09 23.21 -6.43
CA HIS A 407 -35.53 22.04 -7.09
C HIS A 407 -35.36 20.87 -6.11
N LEU A 408 -34.82 21.12 -4.91
CA LEU A 408 -34.67 20.08 -3.90
C LEU A 408 -36.01 19.51 -3.46
N LYS A 409 -37.03 20.37 -3.25
CA LYS A 409 -38.39 19.93 -2.93
C LYS A 409 -38.96 19.03 -4.02
N HIS A 410 -38.82 19.43 -5.29
CA HIS A 410 -39.27 18.64 -6.44
C HIS A 410 -38.58 17.26 -6.49
N TRP A 411 -37.25 17.22 -6.40
CA TRP A 411 -36.50 15.96 -6.51
C TRP A 411 -36.64 15.07 -5.27
N LEU A 412 -36.96 15.65 -4.10
CA LEU A 412 -37.29 14.88 -2.90
C LEU A 412 -38.68 14.25 -2.95
N SER A 413 -39.63 14.82 -3.70
CA SER A 413 -40.96 14.25 -3.92
C SER A 413 -41.07 13.38 -5.17
N SER A 414 -40.13 13.49 -6.11
CA SER A 414 -40.09 12.71 -7.35
C SER A 414 -39.61 11.28 -7.12
N ASP A 415 -40.37 10.31 -7.64
CA ASP A 415 -39.97 8.89 -7.71
C ASP A 415 -38.81 8.67 -8.70
N ARG A 416 -38.57 9.65 -9.59
CA ARG A 416 -37.50 9.62 -10.59
C ARG A 416 -36.19 10.23 -10.10
N SER A 417 -36.02 10.43 -8.79
CA SER A 417 -34.79 11.03 -8.25
C SER A 417 -33.50 10.33 -8.69
N CYS A 418 -33.54 9.01 -8.94
CA CYS A 418 -32.41 8.26 -9.49
C CYS A 418 -31.95 8.76 -10.87
N ASP A 419 -32.81 9.41 -11.66
CA ASP A 419 -32.46 9.93 -12.98
C ASP A 419 -31.33 10.97 -12.90
N LEU A 420 -31.15 11.62 -11.74
CA LEU A 420 -30.10 12.61 -11.50
C LEU A 420 -28.66 12.11 -11.72
N VAL A 421 -28.43 10.79 -11.79
CA VAL A 421 -27.11 10.21 -12.11
C VAL A 421 -26.84 10.12 -13.60
N TYR A 422 -27.86 10.27 -14.46
CA TYR A 422 -27.72 10.09 -15.91
C TYR A 422 -27.63 11.43 -16.65
N PRO A 423 -26.79 11.54 -17.69
CA PRO A 423 -26.62 12.78 -18.45
C PRO A 423 -27.92 13.31 -19.08
N ASP A 424 -28.83 12.43 -19.49
CA ASP A 424 -30.10 12.70 -20.16
C ASP A 424 -31.26 13.05 -19.22
N CYS A 425 -31.00 13.14 -17.91
CA CYS A 425 -31.97 13.62 -16.93
C CYS A 425 -32.57 14.96 -17.38
N ALA A 426 -33.91 15.02 -17.46
CA ALA A 426 -34.64 16.25 -17.71
C ALA A 426 -34.50 17.21 -16.51
N LEU A 427 -33.46 18.04 -16.55
CA LEU A 427 -33.12 19.03 -15.52
C LEU A 427 -33.09 20.43 -16.12
N GLU A 428 -33.48 21.42 -15.31
CA GLU A 428 -33.47 22.83 -15.73
C GLU A 428 -32.05 23.30 -16.07
N THR A 429 -31.91 23.99 -17.22
CA THR A 429 -30.63 24.46 -17.75
C THR A 429 -29.84 25.34 -16.78
N GLU A 430 -30.54 26.04 -15.87
CA GLU A 430 -29.90 26.87 -14.85
C GLU A 430 -29.07 26.03 -13.85
N VAL A 431 -29.59 24.87 -13.41
CA VAL A 431 -28.88 23.99 -12.46
C VAL A 431 -27.66 23.37 -13.13
N GLU A 432 -27.81 22.90 -14.37
CA GLU A 432 -26.72 22.39 -15.20
C GLU A 432 -25.60 23.43 -15.35
N SER A 433 -25.95 24.67 -15.72
CA SER A 433 -24.99 25.75 -15.91
C SER A 433 -24.24 26.10 -14.61
N LYS A 434 -24.93 26.14 -13.47
CA LYS A 434 -24.30 26.38 -12.15
C LYS A 434 -23.34 25.27 -11.78
N MET A 435 -23.72 24.02 -12.00
CA MET A 435 -22.87 22.85 -11.77
C MET A 435 -21.57 22.93 -12.56
N TRP A 436 -21.65 23.13 -13.88
CA TRP A 436 -20.45 23.14 -14.72
C TRP A 436 -19.54 24.32 -14.38
N LYS A 437 -20.12 25.49 -14.08
CA LYS A 437 -19.37 26.66 -13.61
C LYS A 437 -18.67 26.41 -12.28
N PHE A 438 -19.35 25.75 -11.34
CA PHE A 438 -18.75 25.36 -10.06
C PHE A 438 -17.58 24.41 -10.26
N LEU A 439 -17.77 23.34 -11.05
CA LEU A 439 -16.72 22.36 -11.32
C LEU A 439 -15.51 23.00 -12.01
N LEU A 440 -15.74 23.82 -13.03
CA LEU A 440 -14.66 24.53 -13.73
C LEU A 440 -13.90 25.46 -12.79
N THR A 441 -14.60 26.18 -11.91
CA THR A 441 -13.98 27.06 -10.92
C THR A 441 -13.14 26.25 -9.93
N ARG A 442 -13.64 25.10 -9.47
CA ARG A 442 -12.88 24.20 -8.59
C ARG A 442 -11.62 23.66 -9.27
N ILE A 443 -11.71 23.22 -10.53
CA ILE A 443 -10.57 22.73 -11.30
C ILE A 443 -9.52 23.83 -11.46
N ASN A 444 -9.95 25.05 -11.84
CA ASN A 444 -9.05 26.19 -12.00
C ASN A 444 -8.34 26.56 -10.68
N LEU A 445 -9.02 26.48 -9.54
CA LEU A 445 -8.40 26.70 -8.23
C LEU A 445 -7.34 25.63 -7.92
N LEU A 446 -7.61 24.36 -8.21
CA LEU A 446 -6.64 23.28 -8.01
C LEU A 446 -5.44 23.42 -8.94
N GLN A 447 -5.65 23.79 -10.20
CA GLN A 447 -4.58 24.00 -11.16
C GLN A 447 -3.63 25.14 -10.73
N ARG A 448 -4.17 26.23 -10.16
CA ARG A 448 -3.37 27.35 -9.64
C ARG A 448 -2.54 26.99 -8.41
N ALA A 449 -2.81 25.87 -7.74
CA ALA A 449 -2.03 25.42 -6.60
C ALA A 449 -0.68 24.79 -7.00
N TYR A 450 -0.52 24.41 -8.28
CA TYR A 450 0.74 23.88 -8.78
C TYR A 450 1.77 25.01 -8.93
N PRO A 451 3.04 24.79 -8.50
CA PRO A 451 4.11 25.77 -8.67
C PRO A 451 4.62 25.86 -10.12
N THR A 452 4.25 24.92 -10.98
CA THR A 452 4.71 24.78 -12.37
C THR A 452 3.53 24.67 -13.34
N THR A 453 3.79 24.95 -14.62
CA THR A 453 2.84 24.73 -15.73
C THR A 453 3.21 23.48 -16.53
N LEU A 454 2.28 22.96 -17.33
CA LEU A 454 2.53 21.80 -18.21
C LEU A 454 3.68 22.05 -19.20
N GLU A 455 3.79 23.26 -19.73
CA GLU A 455 4.86 23.67 -20.65
C GLU A 455 6.23 23.65 -19.97
N LEU A 456 6.32 24.21 -18.76
CA LEU A 456 7.55 24.23 -17.97
C LEU A 456 7.95 22.81 -17.53
N PHE A 457 6.98 21.97 -17.17
CA PHE A 457 7.23 20.59 -16.80
C PHE A 457 7.79 19.77 -17.97
N SER A 458 7.20 19.90 -19.17
CA SER A 458 7.66 19.18 -20.37
C SER A 458 9.09 19.58 -20.75
N CYS A 459 9.44 20.87 -20.63
CA CYS A 459 10.80 21.37 -20.85
C CYS A 459 11.79 20.84 -19.79
N GLY A 460 11.39 20.80 -18.52
CA GLY A 460 12.20 20.24 -17.43
C GLY A 460 12.42 18.73 -17.54
N TYR A 461 11.40 17.99 -17.97
CA TYR A 461 11.46 16.55 -18.20
C TYR A 461 12.41 16.21 -19.36
N GLN A 462 12.31 16.92 -20.50
CA GLN A 462 13.24 16.74 -21.62
C GLN A 462 14.69 17.03 -21.21
N LYS A 463 14.93 18.08 -20.42
CA LYS A 463 16.28 18.38 -19.89
C LYS A 463 16.79 17.30 -18.94
N SER A 464 15.93 16.76 -18.07
CA SER A 464 16.29 15.71 -17.11
C SER A 464 16.53 14.36 -17.79
N CYS A 465 15.73 13.99 -18.79
CA CYS A 465 15.96 12.83 -19.64
C CYS A 465 17.27 12.96 -20.43
N CYS A 466 17.58 14.14 -21.00
CA CYS A 466 18.87 14.38 -21.65
C CYS A 466 20.05 14.24 -20.67
N LEU A 467 19.93 14.74 -19.44
CA LEU A 467 20.98 14.63 -18.41
C LEU A 467 21.16 13.18 -17.92
N MET A 468 20.09 12.37 -17.84
CA MET A 468 20.19 10.95 -17.49
C MET A 468 20.78 10.10 -18.63
N LEU A 469 20.46 10.40 -19.89
CA LEU A 469 21.07 9.76 -21.05
C LEU A 469 22.57 10.09 -21.18
N GLN A 470 22.99 11.30 -20.81
CA GLN A 470 24.41 11.69 -20.77
C GLN A 470 25.20 11.08 -19.61
N ARG A 471 24.54 10.59 -18.54
CA ARG A 471 25.18 9.87 -17.43
C ARG A 471 25.20 8.35 -17.64
N SER A 472 24.52 7.87 -18.69
CA SER A 472 24.41 6.44 -19.05
C SER A 472 25.24 6.09 -20.31
N MET A 473 25.94 7.08 -20.87
CA MET A 473 27.04 6.95 -21.84
C MET A 473 28.34 7.26 -21.10
#